data_AF-A0A4Y9T6R7-F1
#
_entry.id   AF-A0A4Y9T6R7-F1
#
_cell.length_a   1.000
_cell.length_b   1.000
_cell.length_c   1.000
_cell.angle_alpha   90.00
_cell.angle_beta   90.00
_cell.angle_gamma   90.00
#
_symmetry.space_group_name_H-M   'P 1'
#
loop_
_entity.id
_entity.type
_entity.pdbx_description
1 polymer ?
#
loop_
_entity_poly.entity_id
_entity_poly.type
_entity_poly.pdbx_seq_one_letter_code
_entity_poly.pdbx_strand_id
1 'polypeptide(L)'
;MMMDYMLPNKVMSWSEAWGVYFEEAGGALFKDLERYGIRPPKHVEEANIGKDHVSHQAWSIFYQYSQATNFHTWMPTDEELDWLSSKYPDTFDKIYRPRFEHWRALQEKGERFYNPTLPMLCQICQIPLSFGEPDDQTTLSHRSAEHEG
;
A
#
# COMPACT_ATOMS: atom_id res chain seq x y z
N MET A 1 -4.51 1.14 3.70
CA MET A 1 -4.51 2.61 3.76
C MET A 1 -5.39 3.14 4.90
N MET A 2 -6.72 2.97 4.83
CA MET A 2 -7.65 3.57 5.80
C MET A 2 -7.28 3.24 7.26
N MET A 3 -7.10 1.96 7.60
CA MET A 3 -6.81 1.55 8.97
C MET A 3 -5.46 2.05 9.52
N ASP A 4 -4.46 2.17 8.64
CA ASP A 4 -3.10 2.58 9.02
C ASP A 4 -2.94 4.10 9.11
N TYR A 5 -3.78 4.88 8.42
CA TYR A 5 -3.56 6.32 8.25
C TYR A 5 -4.75 7.20 8.64
N MET A 6 -5.99 6.73 8.44
CA MET A 6 -7.18 7.55 8.63
C MET A 6 -7.78 7.42 10.03
N LEU A 7 -7.54 6.31 10.72
CA LEU A 7 -8.04 6.09 12.08
C LEU A 7 -7.06 6.71 13.09
N PRO A 8 -7.44 7.72 13.88
CA PRO A 8 -6.52 8.32 14.85
C PRO A 8 -6.02 7.29 15.87
N ASN A 9 -6.95 6.52 16.44
CA ASN A 9 -6.64 5.41 17.34
C ASN A 9 -6.47 4.13 16.52
N LYS A 10 -5.23 3.65 16.41
CA LYS A 10 -4.88 2.46 15.64
C LYS A 10 -5.34 1.20 16.37
N VAL A 11 -5.97 0.27 15.64
CA VAL A 11 -6.42 -1.03 16.18
C VAL A 11 -5.35 -2.09 15.96
N MET A 12 -4.93 -2.25 14.71
CA MET A 12 -3.85 -3.13 14.24
C MET A 12 -3.34 -2.58 12.91
N SER A 13 -2.15 -2.99 12.49
CA SER A 13 -1.65 -2.69 11.15
C SER A 13 -2.35 -3.52 10.08
N TRP A 14 -2.34 -3.04 8.84
CA TRP A 14 -2.76 -3.85 7.71
C TRP A 14 -1.95 -5.16 7.59
N SER A 15 -0.64 -5.15 7.86
CA SER A 15 0.18 -6.37 7.87
C SER A 15 -0.31 -7.40 8.89
N GLU A 16 -0.64 -6.97 10.11
CA GLU A 16 -1.23 -7.82 11.15
C GLU A 16 -2.60 -8.37 10.72
N ALA A 17 -3.45 -7.51 10.15
CA ALA A 17 -4.77 -7.91 9.67
C ALA A 17 -4.69 -8.95 8.53
N TRP A 18 -3.77 -8.76 7.58
CA TRP A 18 -3.56 -9.72 6.49
C TRP A 18 -3.07 -11.07 7.01
N GLY A 19 -2.12 -11.08 7.95
CA GLY A 19 -1.61 -12.29 8.59
C GLY A 19 -2.74 -13.12 9.23
N VAL A 20 -3.59 -12.48 10.04
CA VAL A 20 -4.68 -13.19 10.73
C VAL A 20 -5.80 -13.59 9.77
N TYR A 21 -6.35 -12.63 9.02
CA TYR A 21 -7.60 -12.87 8.29
C TYR A 21 -7.40 -13.55 6.93
N PHE A 22 -6.21 -13.47 6.34
CA PHE A 22 -5.93 -14.11 5.07
C PHE A 22 -4.95 -15.27 5.20
N GLU A 23 -3.74 -15.06 5.75
CA GLU A 23 -2.73 -16.14 5.80
C GLU A 23 -3.17 -17.29 6.71
N GLU A 24 -3.62 -17.00 7.93
CA GLU A 24 -4.09 -18.02 8.86
C GLU A 24 -5.49 -18.54 8.51
N ALA A 25 -6.50 -17.68 8.53
CA ALA A 25 -7.90 -18.09 8.31
C ALA A 25 -8.13 -18.57 6.86
N GLY A 26 -7.58 -17.87 5.88
CA GLY A 26 -7.63 -18.27 4.48
C GLY A 26 -6.79 -19.52 4.21
N GLY A 27 -5.62 -19.66 4.83
CA GLY A 27 -4.81 -20.88 4.75
C GLY A 27 -5.57 -22.12 5.25
N ALA A 28 -6.28 -22.00 6.38
CA ALA A 28 -7.12 -23.07 6.90
C ALA A 28 -8.27 -23.43 5.95
N LEU A 29 -8.92 -22.43 5.34
CA LEU A 29 -9.96 -22.64 4.33
C LEU A 29 -9.41 -23.38 3.11
N PHE A 30 -8.30 -22.93 2.53
CA PHE A 30 -7.76 -23.55 1.33
C PHE A 30 -7.28 -24.97 1.57
N LYS A 31 -6.79 -25.27 2.78
CA LYS A 31 -6.48 -26.65 3.18
C LYS A 31 -7.72 -27.56 3.20
N ASP A 32 -8.88 -27.07 3.65
CA ASP A 32 -10.12 -27.86 3.55
C ASP A 32 -10.57 -28.03 2.08
N LEU A 33 -10.34 -27.02 1.24
CA LEU A 33 -10.72 -27.06 -0.17
C LEU A 33 -9.81 -27.97 -1.03
N GLU A 34 -8.64 -28.38 -0.54
CA GLU A 34 -7.77 -29.34 -1.22
C GLU A 34 -8.49 -30.67 -1.51
N ARG A 35 -9.48 -31.05 -0.70
CA ARG A 35 -10.30 -32.26 -0.95
C ARG A 35 -11.11 -32.19 -2.24
N TYR A 36 -11.31 -31.00 -2.79
CA TYR A 36 -11.95 -30.75 -4.08
C TYR A 36 -10.94 -30.48 -5.21
N GLY A 37 -9.63 -30.63 -4.94
CA GLY A 37 -8.57 -30.31 -5.90
C GLY A 37 -8.34 -28.81 -6.08
N ILE A 38 -8.84 -27.97 -5.15
CA ILE A 38 -8.63 -26.53 -5.17
C ILE A 38 -7.32 -26.19 -4.47
N ARG A 39 -6.50 -25.37 -5.12
CA ARG A 39 -5.26 -24.81 -4.59
C ARG A 39 -5.46 -23.36 -4.15
N PRO A 40 -4.54 -22.78 -3.34
CA PRO A 40 -4.54 -21.36 -3.04
C PRO A 40 -4.57 -20.48 -4.31
N PRO A 41 -5.06 -19.24 -4.19
CA PRO A 41 -5.16 -18.32 -5.31
C PRO A 41 -3.80 -18.10 -5.99
N LYS A 42 -3.82 -17.91 -7.30
CA LYS A 42 -2.62 -17.48 -8.01
C LYS A 42 -2.21 -16.09 -7.49
N HIS A 43 -0.91 -15.85 -7.37
CA HIS A 43 -0.31 -14.60 -6.90
C HIS A 43 -0.46 -14.29 -5.40
N VAL A 44 -0.75 -15.32 -4.60
CA VAL A 44 -0.89 -15.16 -3.15
C VAL A 44 0.41 -14.75 -2.47
N GLU A 45 1.56 -15.22 -2.96
CA GLU A 45 2.85 -14.88 -2.37
C GLU A 45 3.21 -13.41 -2.61
N GLU A 46 2.89 -12.87 -3.78
CA GLU A 46 3.05 -11.46 -4.10
C GLU A 46 2.13 -10.59 -3.22
N ALA A 47 0.92 -11.07 -2.92
CA ALA A 47 0.01 -10.37 -2.00
C ALA A 47 0.52 -10.39 -0.55
N ASN A 48 1.10 -11.52 -0.11
CA ASN A 48 1.74 -11.64 1.21
C ASN A 48 2.91 -10.67 1.36
N ILE A 49 3.73 -10.49 0.32
CA ILE A 49 4.77 -9.46 0.29
C ILE A 49 4.15 -8.06 0.31
N GLY A 50 3.10 -7.84 -0.49
CA GLY A 50 2.43 -6.55 -0.61
C GLY A 50 1.84 -6.01 0.70
N LYS A 51 1.61 -6.85 1.71
CA LYS A 51 1.08 -6.43 3.01
C LYS A 51 1.98 -5.41 3.72
N ASP A 52 3.29 -5.46 3.50
CA ASP A 52 4.25 -4.54 4.13
C ASP A 52 4.45 -3.22 3.36
N HIS A 53 3.63 -3.00 2.31
CA HIS A 53 3.83 -1.91 1.34
C HIS A 53 2.55 -1.17 0.97
N VAL A 54 1.44 -1.90 0.81
CA VAL A 54 0.24 -1.41 0.11
C VAL A 54 -0.41 -0.21 0.79
N SER A 55 -0.38 -0.13 2.12
CA SER A 55 -0.97 0.99 2.84
C SER A 55 -0.20 2.29 2.62
N HIS A 56 1.14 2.22 2.65
CA HIS A 56 2.04 3.35 2.44
C HIS A 56 2.03 3.84 0.98
N GLN A 57 2.02 2.90 0.03
CA GLN A 57 1.88 3.19 -1.40
C GLN A 57 0.54 3.88 -1.68
N ALA A 58 -0.57 3.33 -1.17
CA ALA A 58 -1.89 3.94 -1.36
C ALA A 58 -1.99 5.32 -0.71
N TRP A 59 -1.48 5.52 0.52
CA TRP A 59 -1.49 6.84 1.15
C TRP A 59 -0.69 7.86 0.35
N SER A 60 0.45 7.46 -0.21
CA SER A 60 1.27 8.30 -1.09
C SER A 60 0.50 8.75 -2.35
N ILE A 61 -0.21 7.83 -3.01
CA ILE A 61 -1.05 8.13 -4.18
C ILE A 61 -2.12 9.15 -3.81
N PHE A 62 -2.86 8.91 -2.73
CA PHE A 62 -3.94 9.80 -2.33
C PHE A 62 -3.43 11.13 -1.77
N TYR A 63 -2.25 11.18 -1.16
CA TYR A 63 -1.66 12.42 -0.70
C TYR A 63 -1.44 13.38 -1.87
N GLN A 64 -0.72 12.93 -2.91
CA GLN A 64 -0.39 13.77 -4.05
C GLN A 64 -1.58 14.08 -4.99
N TYR A 65 -2.66 13.29 -4.93
CA TYR A 65 -3.87 13.48 -5.75
C TYR A 65 -5.09 13.94 -4.96
N SER A 66 -4.91 14.35 -3.70
CA SER A 66 -6.04 14.71 -2.81
C SER A 66 -6.90 15.87 -3.32
N GLN A 67 -6.36 16.74 -4.19
CA GLN A 67 -7.10 17.79 -4.89
C GLN A 67 -8.24 17.26 -5.78
N ALA A 68 -8.20 15.99 -6.16
CA ALA A 68 -9.17 15.33 -7.02
C ALA A 68 -9.98 14.25 -6.27
N THR A 69 -10.07 14.35 -4.94
CA THR A 69 -10.80 13.39 -4.10
C THR A 69 -11.77 14.10 -3.16
N ASN A 70 -12.77 13.37 -2.67
CA ASN A 70 -13.79 13.87 -1.74
C ASN A 70 -13.41 13.68 -0.26
N PHE A 71 -12.13 13.42 0.04
CA PHE A 71 -11.62 13.28 1.40
C PHE A 71 -10.25 13.95 1.54
N HIS A 72 -9.85 14.19 2.79
CA HIS A 72 -8.57 14.83 3.08
C HIS A 72 -7.46 13.81 3.32
N THR A 73 -6.24 14.21 3.00
CA THR A 73 -5.01 13.52 3.38
C THR A 73 -4.10 14.47 4.14
N TRP A 74 -3.19 13.90 4.91
CA TRP A 74 -2.27 14.60 5.79
C TRP A 74 -0.96 13.83 5.94
N MET A 75 0.09 14.50 6.40
CA MET A 75 1.28 13.80 6.88
C MET A 75 1.01 13.26 8.29
N PRO A 76 1.36 11.99 8.57
CA PRO A 76 1.20 11.41 9.91
C PRO A 76 1.96 12.24 10.96
N THR A 77 1.54 12.16 12.21
CA THR A 77 2.29 12.70 13.37
C THR A 77 3.53 11.87 13.66
N ASP A 78 4.43 12.35 14.53
CA ASP A 78 5.63 11.59 14.93
C ASP A 78 5.27 10.27 15.62
N GLU A 79 4.27 10.30 16.51
CA GLU A 79 3.76 9.09 17.16
C GLU A 79 3.23 8.07 16.14
N GLU A 80 2.53 8.52 15.10
CA GLU A 80 2.06 7.65 14.04
C GLU A 80 3.19 7.13 13.14
N LEU A 81 4.22 7.94 12.87
CA LEU A 81 5.40 7.46 12.15
C LEU A 81 6.13 6.38 12.95
N ASP A 82 6.29 6.57 14.25
CA ASP A 82 6.95 5.60 15.14
C ASP A 82 6.14 4.31 15.27
N TRP A 83 4.81 4.43 15.33
CA TRP A 83 3.92 3.28 15.25
C TRP A 83 4.09 2.54 13.92
N LEU A 84 4.13 3.24 12.78
CA LEU A 84 4.37 2.62 11.47
C LEU A 84 5.74 1.92 11.43
N SER A 85 6.81 2.52 11.95
CA SER A 85 8.12 1.86 12.06
C SER A 85 8.05 0.58 12.87
N SER A 86 7.32 0.58 14.00
CA SER A 86 7.16 -0.61 14.84
C SER A 86 6.39 -1.74 14.15
N LYS A 87 5.44 -1.40 13.28
CA LYS A 87 4.55 -2.34 12.58
C LYS A 87 5.11 -2.85 11.26
N TYR A 88 6.04 -2.10 10.68
CA TYR A 88 6.65 -2.36 9.37
C TYR A 88 8.18 -2.21 9.44
N PRO A 89 8.86 -3.01 10.31
CA PRO A 89 10.25 -2.79 10.68
C PRO A 89 11.24 -2.93 9.53
N ASP A 90 10.91 -3.76 8.53
CA ASP A 90 11.82 -4.06 7.41
C ASP A 90 11.65 -3.11 6.22
N THR A 91 10.55 -2.35 6.18
CA THR A 91 10.13 -1.60 4.99
C THR A 91 9.94 -0.11 5.24
N PHE A 92 9.35 0.28 6.38
CA PHE A 92 8.87 1.65 6.57
C PHE A 92 10.00 2.68 6.65
N ASP A 93 10.97 2.47 7.53
CA ASP A 93 12.08 3.41 7.69
C ASP A 93 13.00 3.43 6.47
N LYS A 94 13.14 2.28 5.79
CA LYS A 94 13.99 2.14 4.61
C LYS A 94 13.40 2.84 3.38
N ILE A 95 12.07 2.84 3.21
CA ILE A 95 11.43 3.21 1.94
C ILE A 95 10.48 4.40 2.07
N TYR A 96 9.66 4.44 3.13
CA TYR A 96 8.49 5.33 3.19
C TYR A 96 8.69 6.53 4.11
N ARG A 97 9.28 6.36 5.30
CA ARG A 97 9.55 7.45 6.24
C ARG A 97 10.30 8.62 5.60
N PRO A 98 11.38 8.41 4.81
CA PRO A 98 12.09 9.53 4.18
C PRO A 98 11.21 10.34 3.21
N ARG A 99 10.25 9.69 2.54
CA ARG A 99 9.30 10.37 1.62
C ARG A 99 8.34 11.26 2.41
N PHE A 100 7.84 10.77 3.53
CA PHE A 100 6.89 11.51 4.36
C PHE A 100 7.56 12.67 5.08
N GLU A 101 8.77 12.48 5.60
CA GLU A 101 9.56 13.56 6.19
C GLU A 101 9.87 14.65 5.16
N HIS A 102 10.21 14.26 3.91
CA HIS A 102 10.37 15.21 2.82
C HIS A 102 9.09 16.01 2.52
N TRP A 103 7.95 15.35 2.38
CA TRP A 103 6.67 16.03 2.12
C TRP A 103 6.19 16.89 3.28
N ARG A 104 6.46 16.48 4.52
CA ARG A 104 6.19 17.29 5.71
C ARG A 104 7.01 18.57 5.69
N ALA A 105 8.31 18.47 5.41
CA ALA A 105 9.20 19.63 5.31
C ALA A 105 8.79 20.60 4.18
N LEU A 106 8.30 20.09 3.06
CA LEU A 106 7.72 20.93 1.99
C LEU A 106 6.44 21.62 2.47
N GLN A 107 5.54 20.90 3.14
CA GLN A 107 4.30 21.46 3.67
C GLN A 107 4.56 22.59 4.68
N GLU A 108 5.54 22.42 5.58
CA GLU A 108 5.95 23.45 6.56
C GLU A 108 6.48 24.73 5.91
N LYS A 109 7.04 24.64 4.70
CA LYS A 109 7.49 25.78 3.89
C LYS A 109 6.36 26.41 3.05
N GLY A 110 5.14 25.87 3.11
CA GLY A 110 4.03 26.29 2.26
C GLY A 110 4.07 25.68 0.85
N GLU A 111 4.94 24.70 0.60
CA GLU A 111 5.16 24.04 -0.69
C GLU A 111 4.51 22.64 -0.72
N ARG A 112 3.35 22.47 -0.08
CA ARG A 112 2.65 21.17 -0.02
C ARG A 112 2.57 20.55 -1.42
N PHE A 113 3.13 19.36 -1.56
CA PHE A 113 3.20 18.67 -2.84
C PHE A 113 1.82 18.20 -3.31
N TYR A 114 1.48 18.58 -4.55
CA TYR A 114 0.38 18.02 -5.33
C TYR A 114 0.93 17.64 -6.71
N ASN A 115 0.54 16.48 -7.22
CA ASN A 115 0.91 16.08 -8.57
C ASN A 115 -0.17 16.58 -9.56
N PRO A 116 0.16 17.50 -10.49
CA PRO A 116 -0.80 18.04 -11.46
C PRO A 116 -1.00 17.12 -12.67
N THR A 117 -0.25 16.03 -12.79
CA THR A 117 -0.29 15.12 -13.95
C THR A 117 -1.08 13.86 -13.61
N LEU A 118 -2.02 13.47 -14.48
CA LEU A 118 -2.82 12.25 -14.30
C LEU A 118 -1.93 10.99 -14.30
N PRO A 119 -2.25 9.97 -13.47
CA PRO A 119 -1.52 8.71 -13.46
C PRO A 119 -1.95 7.78 -14.59
N MET A 120 -1.05 6.88 -15.00
CA MET A 120 -1.43 5.69 -15.76
C MET A 120 -2.23 4.75 -14.85
N LEU A 121 -3.32 4.19 -15.36
CA LEU A 121 -4.20 3.28 -14.63
C LEU A 121 -4.04 1.85 -15.13
N CYS A 122 -4.20 0.87 -14.23
CA CYS A 122 -4.31 -0.52 -14.63
C CYS A 122 -5.61 -0.76 -15.42
N GLN A 123 -5.52 -1.44 -16.56
CA GLN A 123 -6.68 -1.78 -17.40
C GLN A 123 -7.69 -2.68 -16.68
N ILE A 124 -7.27 -3.43 -15.67
CA ILE A 124 -8.12 -4.38 -14.94
C ILE A 124 -8.69 -3.77 -13.66
N CYS A 125 -7.84 -3.37 -12.70
CA CYS A 125 -8.31 -2.88 -11.40
C CYS A 125 -8.55 -1.36 -11.36
N GLN A 126 -8.15 -0.61 -12.38
CA GLN A 126 -8.29 0.85 -12.49
C GLN A 126 -7.55 1.68 -11.41
N ILE A 127 -6.72 1.03 -10.59
CA ILE A 127 -5.85 1.72 -9.64
C ILE A 127 -4.63 2.28 -10.39
N PRO A 128 -4.11 3.46 -10.00
CA PRO A 128 -2.83 3.97 -10.50
C PRO A 128 -1.70 2.94 -10.42
N LEU A 129 -0.85 2.90 -11.45
CA LEU A 129 0.30 2.01 -11.51
C LEU A 129 1.41 2.48 -10.55
N SER A 130 1.28 2.11 -9.28
CA SER A 130 2.16 2.58 -8.19
C SER A 130 2.67 1.46 -7.29
N PHE A 131 2.41 0.20 -7.66
CA PHE A 131 2.88 -0.97 -6.92
C PHE A 131 4.26 -1.40 -7.44
N GLY A 132 5.14 -1.79 -6.50
CA GLY A 132 6.50 -2.23 -6.80
C GLY A 132 6.58 -3.73 -7.11
N GLU A 133 7.67 -4.17 -7.74
CA GLU A 133 7.98 -5.59 -7.91
C GLU A 133 8.16 -6.26 -6.54
N PRO A 134 7.82 -7.56 -6.38
CA PRO A 134 7.89 -8.24 -5.08
C PRO A 134 9.29 -8.27 -4.47
N ASP A 135 10.33 -8.39 -5.28
CA ASP A 135 11.74 -8.42 -4.87
C ASP A 135 12.42 -7.04 -4.85
N ASP A 136 11.85 -6.05 -5.55
CA ASP A 136 12.34 -4.68 -5.57
C ASP A 136 11.20 -3.65 -5.62
N GLN A 137 10.89 -3.08 -4.45
CA GLN A 137 9.86 -2.06 -4.30
C GLN A 137 10.23 -0.69 -4.89
N THR A 138 11.46 -0.52 -5.40
CA THR A 138 11.87 0.69 -6.13
C THR A 138 11.59 0.61 -7.63
N THR A 139 11.25 -0.59 -8.14
CA THR A 139 10.87 -0.84 -9.53
C THR A 139 9.37 -1.06 -9.64
N LEU A 140 8.67 -0.32 -10.52
CA LEU A 140 7.22 -0.50 -10.70
C LEU A 140 6.88 -1.82 -11.40
N SER A 141 5.92 -2.57 -10.88
CA SER A 141 5.46 -3.85 -11.43
C SER A 141 4.54 -3.70 -12.65
N HIS A 142 4.85 -2.74 -13.53
CA HIS A 142 4.07 -2.48 -14.74
C HIS A 142 4.17 -3.64 -15.72
N ARG A 143 3.04 -4.00 -16.32
CA ARG A 143 2.97 -4.93 -17.45
C ARG A 143 2.14 -4.27 -18.53
N SER A 144 2.54 -4.45 -19.78
CA SER A 144 1.78 -4.04 -20.96
C SER A 144 1.54 -5.26 -21.86
N ALA A 145 0.48 -5.17 -22.64
CA ALA A 145 0.16 -6.11 -23.70
C ALA A 145 -0.42 -5.33 -24.88
N GLU A 146 -0.22 -5.84 -26.08
CA GLU A 146 -0.89 -5.37 -27.29
C GLU A 146 -2.02 -6.37 -27.59
N HIS A 147 -3.22 -5.88 -27.84
CA HIS A 147 -4.37 -6.69 -28.18
C HIS A 147 -5.15 -5.98 -29.28
N GLU A 148 -5.12 -6.54 -30.49
CA GLU A 148 -5.79 -5.99 -31.68
C GLU A 148 -5.25 -4.64 -32.18
N GLY A 149 -3.97 -4.32 -31.90
CA GLY A 149 -3.26 -3.12 -32.36
C GLY A 149 -3.44 -1.92 -31.43
#